data_AF-S4PJD5-F1
#
_entry.id   AF-S4PJD5-F1
#
_cell.length_a   1.000
_cell.length_b   1.000
_cell.length_c   1.000
_cell.angle_alpha   90.00
_cell.angle_beta   90.00
_cell.angle_gamma   90.00
#
_symmetry.space_group_name_H-M   'P 1'
#
loop_
_entity.id
_entity.type
_entity.pdbx_description
1 polymer ?
#
loop_
_entity_poly.entity_id
_entity_poly.type
_entity_poly.pdbx_seq_one_letter_code
_entity_poly.pdbx_strand_id
1 'polypeptide(L)'
;MRLQAMMGTYGIQTQTPHEVEPVQICSSTQLVHVYRELGVCGKLKLTGRPIRPVGSLGTSKIYRVCGMTVLCYPLIFEVSEFYLYRDMALLIDDIKTELQFVGKYWRLSGRPTVCLLVREEHMRDPHFKQMLDLFAMLKKGHCDGVKVRLGRLQNLISSSCIEHLDFMSQGDFPSEMFTQFKQLQHDYIGYQSLTDVPRTLTYKEEALDYEAYKHRSTPDVVSTLRTTTNIFAQCQLWGILMQREGPMYEINGTSALDALKGLYGSAGVLRHWRAVRYCSSLLSHTVDSISPFITTVLVSGKQLTVGVIGRKETVFDKPMTPGEIQSVMYSTIQPYDIIGAVLQQEIVLYCGRLIGTNPDMFRGILKIRVGWVLEAIRIYLDLFPQEKRADATLESLSPYKLRTLLQRVLTVSDWAEEKGLTPLERRRLEGCLCRVPKHFYMQVWDILLRTPKGIVVEGHAIPAQPTLVNMSRSELSFALLVEEALVRVPSAERRQLCVELLCVLATILRRNPELYLQQPLHLDRLLDDAELTYAKDSGVAEAGALSAAMPGVSLGYLARAVVNSVLQTAAAPHSERAAHSHDACLVG
;
A
#
# COMPACT_ATOMS: atom_id res chain seq x y z
N MET A 1 4.68 30.87 19.81
CA MET A 1 5.76 31.89 19.83
C MET A 1 7.16 31.31 19.76
N ARG A 2 7.52 30.29 20.56
CA ARG A 2 8.87 29.71 20.57
C ARG A 2 9.32 29.09 19.22
N LEU A 3 8.49 28.22 18.66
CA LEU A 3 8.73 27.63 17.33
C LEU A 3 8.94 28.71 16.25
N GLN A 4 8.12 29.76 16.26
CA GLN A 4 8.22 30.88 15.32
C GLN A 4 9.53 31.66 15.49
N ALA A 5 9.94 31.95 16.74
CA ALA A 5 11.23 32.59 17.01
C ALA A 5 12.40 31.74 16.50
N MET A 6 12.37 30.43 16.73
CA MET A 6 13.39 29.51 16.24
C MET A 6 13.39 29.44 14.71
N MET A 7 12.24 29.30 14.04
CA MET A 7 12.15 29.41 12.56
C MET A 7 12.75 30.73 12.04
N GLY A 8 12.54 31.82 12.77
CA GLY A 8 13.13 33.13 12.49
C GLY A 8 14.67 33.13 12.48
N THR A 9 15.32 32.34 13.33
CA THR A 9 16.80 32.21 13.34
C THR A 9 17.35 31.57 12.05
N TYR A 10 16.55 30.72 11.39
CA TYR A 10 16.85 30.16 10.06
C TYR A 10 16.35 31.08 8.92
N GLY A 11 15.82 32.25 9.26
CA GLY A 11 15.22 33.21 8.34
C GLY A 11 13.99 32.67 7.62
N ILE A 12 13.27 31.72 8.22
CA ILE A 12 12.02 31.17 7.70
C ILE A 12 10.87 32.01 8.27
N GLN A 13 10.12 32.67 7.40
CA GLN A 13 8.96 33.46 7.81
C GLN A 13 7.76 32.53 8.08
N THR A 14 7.16 32.63 9.27
CA THR A 14 5.97 31.87 9.67
C THR A 14 4.94 32.79 10.33
N GLN A 15 3.67 32.37 10.34
CA GLN A 15 2.58 33.10 10.98
C GLN A 15 1.83 32.19 11.96
N THR A 16 1.47 32.74 13.11
CA THR A 16 0.54 32.13 14.06
C THR A 16 -0.90 32.27 13.57
N PRO A 17 -1.85 31.44 14.04
CA PRO A 17 -3.26 31.57 13.66
C PRO A 17 -3.83 32.98 13.90
N HIS A 18 -3.35 33.67 14.95
CA HIS A 18 -3.75 35.04 15.25
C HIS A 18 -3.19 36.07 14.25
N GLU A 19 -1.94 35.92 13.81
CA GLU A 19 -1.32 36.81 12.80
C GLU A 19 -1.90 36.64 11.38
N VAL A 20 -2.73 35.62 11.16
CA VAL A 20 -3.37 35.34 9.87
C VAL A 20 -4.77 35.99 9.78
N GLU A 21 -5.33 36.44 10.91
CA GLU A 21 -6.61 37.15 10.94
C GLU A 21 -6.61 38.37 10.00
N PRO A 22 -7.72 38.64 9.28
CA PRO A 22 -9.05 38.02 9.42
C PRO A 22 -9.24 36.71 8.64
N VAL A 23 -8.20 36.15 8.01
CA VAL A 23 -8.32 34.86 7.30
C VAL A 23 -8.37 33.72 8.31
N GLN A 24 -9.37 32.84 8.17
CA GLN A 24 -9.51 31.68 9.03
C GLN A 24 -8.76 30.48 8.42
N ILE A 25 -7.96 29.81 9.24
CA ILE A 25 -7.34 28.54 8.87
C ILE A 25 -8.27 27.41 9.31
N CYS A 26 -8.66 26.57 8.34
CA CYS A 26 -9.56 25.45 8.56
C CYS A 26 -8.92 24.11 8.13
N SER A 27 -9.40 23.03 8.72
CA SER A 27 -9.09 21.67 8.28
C SER A 27 -9.70 21.38 6.91
N SER A 28 -9.14 20.39 6.20
CA SER A 28 -9.80 19.84 5.01
C SER A 28 -11.15 19.21 5.34
N THR A 29 -11.32 18.64 6.54
CA THR A 29 -12.55 17.96 6.99
C THR A 29 -13.70 18.94 7.16
N GLN A 30 -13.44 20.10 7.77
CA GLN A 30 -14.43 21.20 7.84
C GLN A 30 -14.91 21.61 6.46
N LEU A 31 -14.01 21.72 5.47
CA LEU A 31 -14.38 22.02 4.10
C LEU A 31 -15.25 20.92 3.45
N VAL A 32 -15.03 19.64 3.79
CA VAL A 32 -15.91 18.55 3.34
C VAL A 32 -17.34 18.74 3.89
N HIS A 33 -17.48 19.14 5.15
CA HIS A 33 -18.79 19.44 5.75
C HIS A 33 -19.47 20.62 5.08
N VAL A 34 -18.74 21.70 4.75
CA VAL A 34 -19.27 22.83 3.98
C VAL A 34 -19.78 22.34 2.61
N TYR A 35 -18.99 21.55 1.89
CA TYR A 35 -19.40 21.04 0.59
C TYR A 35 -20.56 20.03 0.63
N ARG A 36 -20.84 19.41 1.77
CA ARG A 36 -21.99 18.50 1.93
C ARG A 36 -23.30 19.23 1.66
N GLU A 37 -23.39 20.50 2.06
CA GLU A 37 -24.57 21.35 1.88
C GLU A 37 -24.84 21.70 0.40
N LEU A 38 -23.85 21.50 -0.48
CA LEU A 38 -24.03 21.73 -1.89
C LEU A 38 -25.08 20.78 -2.49
N GLY A 39 -26.18 21.35 -2.98
CA GLY A 39 -27.26 20.62 -3.62
C GLY A 39 -28.26 19.98 -2.65
N VAL A 40 -28.25 20.34 -1.36
CA VAL A 40 -29.30 19.95 -0.42
C VAL A 40 -30.62 20.57 -0.86
N CYS A 41 -31.66 19.74 -0.98
CA CYS A 41 -33.00 20.20 -1.32
C CYS A 41 -34.04 19.33 -0.62
N GLY A 42 -34.62 19.84 0.47
CA GLY A 42 -35.63 19.12 1.25
C GLY A 42 -36.85 18.73 0.43
N LYS A 43 -37.31 19.59 -0.49
CA LYS A 43 -38.45 19.32 -1.38
C LYS A 43 -38.22 18.11 -2.31
N LEU A 44 -36.98 17.94 -2.77
CA LEU A 44 -36.57 16.84 -3.66
C LEU A 44 -35.95 15.66 -2.90
N LYS A 45 -35.93 15.69 -1.56
CA LYS A 45 -35.26 14.71 -0.69
C LYS A 45 -33.77 14.52 -1.04
N LEU A 46 -33.12 15.54 -1.59
CA LEU A 46 -31.69 15.52 -1.89
C LEU A 46 -30.92 15.90 -0.64
N THR A 47 -30.03 15.01 -0.20
CA THR A 47 -29.21 15.17 1.02
C THR A 47 -27.87 15.88 0.77
N GLY A 48 -27.68 16.39 -0.45
CA GLY A 48 -26.48 17.13 -0.86
C GLY A 48 -25.34 16.25 -1.35
N ARG A 49 -24.12 16.81 -1.34
CA ARG A 49 -22.92 16.12 -1.81
C ARG A 49 -22.50 15.04 -0.80
N PRO A 50 -22.18 13.81 -1.24
CA PRO A 50 -21.59 12.81 -0.38
C PRO A 50 -20.28 13.30 0.25
N ILE A 51 -20.02 12.89 1.50
CA ILE A 51 -18.77 13.19 2.20
C ILE A 51 -17.61 12.56 1.43
N ARG A 52 -16.76 13.40 0.85
CA ARG A 52 -15.57 12.99 0.08
C ARG A 52 -14.40 13.88 0.47
N PRO A 53 -13.21 13.30 0.73
CA PRO A 53 -12.01 14.09 1.03
C PRO A 53 -11.75 15.16 -0.03
N VAL A 54 -11.40 16.37 0.42
CA VAL A 54 -10.95 17.42 -0.49
C VAL A 54 -9.47 17.20 -0.78
N GLY A 55 -9.17 16.88 -2.04
CA GLY A 55 -7.79 16.69 -2.49
C GLY A 55 -7.00 18.00 -2.58
N SER A 56 -5.74 17.88 -2.95
CA SER A 56 -4.74 18.95 -2.88
C SER A 56 -5.04 20.15 -3.78
N LEU A 57 -5.73 19.94 -4.90
CA LEU A 57 -6.21 21.05 -5.74
C LEU A 57 -7.30 21.87 -5.04
N GLY A 58 -8.14 21.24 -4.22
CA GLY A 58 -9.16 21.94 -3.45
C GLY A 58 -8.55 22.66 -2.25
N THR A 59 -7.68 22.00 -1.49
CA THR A 59 -7.01 22.61 -0.33
C THR A 59 -5.97 23.67 -0.70
N SER A 60 -5.58 23.76 -1.98
CA SER A 60 -4.69 24.83 -2.49
C SER A 60 -5.44 26.10 -2.95
N LYS A 61 -6.71 26.27 -2.57
CA LYS A 61 -7.54 27.44 -2.86
C LYS A 61 -7.76 28.27 -1.60
N ILE A 62 -8.06 29.55 -1.80
CA ILE A 62 -8.69 30.39 -0.79
C ILE A 62 -10.19 30.37 -1.05
N TYR A 63 -10.98 30.20 0.00
CA TYR A 63 -12.43 30.14 -0.08
C TYR A 63 -13.08 31.41 0.49
N ARG A 64 -14.16 31.84 -0.12
CA ARG A 64 -15.07 32.86 0.41
C ARG A 64 -16.37 32.18 0.81
N VAL A 65 -16.67 32.18 2.11
CA VAL A 65 -17.84 31.48 2.68
C VAL A 65 -18.49 32.37 3.71
N CYS A 66 -19.79 32.69 3.54
CA CYS A 66 -20.55 33.56 4.46
C CYS A 66 -19.83 34.89 4.81
N GLY A 67 -19.17 35.51 3.83
CA GLY A 67 -18.37 36.74 4.02
C GLY A 67 -16.97 36.53 4.64
N MET A 68 -16.67 35.34 5.16
CA MET A 68 -15.36 34.98 5.71
C MET A 68 -14.40 34.55 4.61
N THR A 69 -13.11 34.79 4.84
CA THR A 69 -12.02 34.26 3.99
C THR A 69 -11.42 33.05 4.69
N VAL A 70 -11.39 31.91 4.03
CA VAL A 70 -10.95 30.64 4.60
C VAL A 70 -9.79 30.09 3.76
N LEU A 71 -8.73 29.63 4.42
CA LEU A 71 -7.66 28.85 3.82
C LEU A 71 -7.60 27.49 4.49
N CYS A 72 -7.63 26.42 3.71
CA CYS A 72 -7.52 25.07 4.23
C CYS A 72 -6.09 24.56 4.14
N TYR A 73 -5.65 23.79 5.14
CA TYR A 73 -4.41 23.04 5.03
C TYR A 73 -4.66 21.63 4.45
N PRO A 74 -3.69 21.04 3.73
CA PRO A 74 -3.81 19.70 3.17
C PRO A 74 -4.02 18.59 4.21
N LEU A 75 -4.66 17.50 3.80
CA LEU A 75 -4.97 16.33 4.65
C LEU A 75 -3.73 15.72 5.35
N ILE A 76 -2.54 15.83 4.74
CA ILE A 76 -1.28 15.35 5.33
C ILE A 76 -0.90 16.04 6.65
N PHE A 77 -1.53 17.17 6.98
CA PHE A 77 -1.35 17.90 8.24
C PHE A 77 -2.52 17.75 9.22
N GLU A 78 -3.55 17.01 8.83
CA GLU A 78 -4.70 16.72 9.68
C GLU A 78 -4.27 15.83 10.85
N VAL A 79 -4.92 16.03 12.02
CA VAL A 79 -4.79 15.08 13.13
C VAL A 79 -5.64 13.86 12.79
N SER A 80 -5.08 12.96 12.00
CA SER A 80 -5.69 11.67 11.69
C SER A 80 -5.60 10.73 12.89
N GLU A 81 -6.58 9.82 13.01
CA GLU A 81 -6.45 8.65 13.89
C GLU A 81 -5.30 7.74 13.44
N PHE A 82 -4.87 7.80 12.17
CA PHE A 82 -3.79 6.99 11.63
C PHE A 82 -2.42 7.72 11.69
N TYR A 83 -1.37 6.99 12.07
CA TYR A 83 -0.10 7.57 12.57
C TYR A 83 0.94 7.98 11.51
N LEU A 84 0.69 7.76 10.22
CA LEU A 84 1.70 7.86 9.15
C LEU A 84 2.53 9.14 9.20
N TYR A 85 1.86 10.30 9.33
CA TYR A 85 2.51 11.60 9.28
C TYR A 85 3.26 11.99 10.56
N ARG A 86 3.26 11.11 11.59
CA ARG A 86 4.22 11.20 12.70
C ARG A 86 5.64 10.85 12.24
N ASP A 87 5.81 10.17 11.11
CA ASP A 87 7.11 10.00 10.48
C ASP A 87 7.44 11.23 9.62
N MET A 88 8.32 12.09 10.13
CA MET A 88 8.69 13.33 9.47
C MET A 88 9.31 13.15 8.09
N ALA A 89 10.06 12.07 7.87
CA ALA A 89 10.65 11.79 6.56
C ALA A 89 9.55 11.49 5.52
N LEU A 90 8.48 10.80 5.94
CA LEU A 90 7.30 10.55 5.10
C LEU A 90 6.57 11.86 4.81
N LEU A 91 6.33 12.68 5.84
CA LEU A 91 5.67 13.99 5.69
C LEU A 91 6.42 14.93 4.75
N ILE A 92 7.76 15.03 4.86
CA ILE A 92 8.58 15.89 3.99
C ILE A 92 8.42 15.50 2.52
N ASP A 93 8.48 14.21 2.23
CA ASP A 93 8.37 13.71 0.86
C ASP A 93 6.95 13.83 0.31
N ASP A 94 5.94 13.68 1.17
CA ASP A 94 4.55 13.92 0.78
C ASP A 94 4.30 15.40 0.51
N ILE A 95 4.87 16.35 1.28
CA ILE A 95 4.81 17.78 0.95
C ILE A 95 5.40 18.05 -0.45
N LYS A 96 6.56 17.46 -0.76
CA LYS A 96 7.20 17.61 -2.09
C LYS A 96 6.32 17.07 -3.21
N THR A 97 5.75 15.88 -3.01
CA THR A 97 4.85 15.22 -3.95
C THR A 97 3.58 16.06 -4.17
N GLU A 98 3.01 16.63 -3.11
CA GLU A 98 1.84 17.49 -3.21
C GLU A 98 2.13 18.77 -4.00
N LEU A 99 3.27 19.41 -3.76
CA LEU A 99 3.69 20.60 -4.51
C LEU A 99 3.90 20.28 -5.99
N GLN A 100 4.51 19.13 -6.31
CA GLN A 100 4.66 18.66 -7.69
C GLN A 100 3.32 18.37 -8.35
N PHE A 101 2.41 17.69 -7.65
CA PHE A 101 1.07 17.39 -8.14
C PHE A 101 0.30 18.67 -8.43
N VAL A 102 0.23 19.60 -7.48
CA VAL A 102 -0.44 20.89 -7.66
C VAL A 102 0.21 21.66 -8.81
N GLY A 103 1.54 21.79 -8.82
CA GLY A 103 2.26 22.48 -9.90
C GLY A 103 2.00 21.90 -11.30
N LYS A 104 1.91 20.57 -11.42
CA LYS A 104 1.69 19.88 -12.70
C LYS A 104 0.24 19.98 -13.17
N TYR A 105 -0.73 19.87 -12.27
CA TYR A 105 -2.15 19.72 -12.60
C TYR A 105 -3.00 20.97 -12.36
N TRP A 106 -2.43 22.06 -11.83
CA TRP A 106 -3.17 23.31 -11.66
C TRP A 106 -3.55 23.92 -13.02
N ARG A 107 -4.86 24.16 -13.23
CA ARG A 107 -5.40 24.76 -14.46
C ARG A 107 -6.38 25.90 -14.18
N LEU A 108 -6.54 26.29 -12.92
CA LEU A 108 -7.48 27.32 -12.50
C LEU A 108 -6.84 28.72 -12.59
N SER A 109 -7.69 29.74 -12.68
CA SER A 109 -7.26 31.13 -12.61
C SER A 109 -6.72 31.47 -11.21
N GLY A 110 -5.65 32.27 -11.15
CA GLY A 110 -4.93 32.55 -9.92
C GLY A 110 -3.93 31.46 -9.55
N ARG A 111 -3.02 31.80 -8.64
CA ARG A 111 -1.94 30.93 -8.19
C ARG A 111 -2.44 29.97 -7.09
N PRO A 112 -2.05 28.69 -7.12
CA PRO A 112 -2.34 27.78 -6.01
C PRO A 112 -1.65 28.29 -4.73
N THR A 113 -2.38 28.27 -3.62
CA THR A 113 -1.90 28.73 -2.31
C THR A 113 -1.95 27.57 -1.33
N VAL A 114 -0.79 27.02 -0.99
CA VAL A 114 -0.65 25.84 -0.12
C VAL A 114 -0.29 26.28 1.30
N CYS A 115 -1.09 25.87 2.28
CA CYS A 115 -0.80 26.09 3.70
C CYS A 115 0.02 24.93 4.28
N LEU A 116 1.22 25.19 4.80
CA LEU A 116 2.03 24.19 5.50
C LEU A 116 1.93 24.42 7.00
N LEU A 117 1.48 23.41 7.75
CA LEU A 117 1.34 23.49 9.20
C LEU A 117 2.63 22.98 9.88
N VAL A 118 3.17 23.76 10.81
CA VAL A 118 4.34 23.38 11.61
C VAL A 118 3.96 23.42 13.08
N ARG A 119 4.27 22.34 13.81
CA ARG A 119 3.96 22.15 15.22
C ARG A 119 5.24 22.08 16.04
N GLU A 120 5.15 22.41 17.32
CA GLU A 120 6.34 22.43 18.20
C GLU A 120 6.92 21.02 18.39
N GLU A 121 6.08 19.97 18.36
CA GLU A 121 6.50 18.57 18.42
C GLU A 121 7.48 18.19 17.29
N HIS A 122 7.37 18.82 16.12
CA HIS A 122 8.28 18.58 15.00
C HIS A 122 9.73 18.94 15.38
N MET A 123 9.95 19.92 16.25
CA MET A 123 11.30 20.37 16.63
C MET A 123 12.13 19.28 17.33
N ARG A 124 11.46 18.30 17.94
CA ARG A 124 12.12 17.20 18.65
C ARG A 124 12.48 16.03 17.73
N ASP A 125 11.97 16.01 16.50
CA ASP A 125 12.20 14.89 15.58
C ASP A 125 13.67 14.85 15.15
N PRO A 126 14.33 13.67 15.20
CA PRO A 126 15.64 13.45 14.62
C PRO A 126 15.82 13.98 13.19
N HIS A 127 14.76 13.99 12.38
CA HIS A 127 14.74 14.43 11.00
C HIS A 127 14.33 15.90 10.82
N PHE A 128 14.27 16.67 11.91
CA PHE A 128 13.88 18.07 11.84
C PHE A 128 14.82 18.92 10.97
N LYS A 129 16.10 18.54 10.90
CA LYS A 129 17.07 19.18 10.01
C LYS A 129 16.65 19.06 8.54
N GLN A 130 16.16 17.90 8.11
CA GLN A 130 15.66 17.69 6.76
C GLN A 130 14.41 18.53 6.49
N MET A 131 13.57 18.79 7.50
CA MET A 131 12.44 19.71 7.38
C MET A 131 12.91 21.17 7.21
N LEU A 132 13.96 21.58 7.93
CA LEU A 132 14.61 22.89 7.74
C LEU A 132 15.20 23.02 6.32
N ASP A 133 15.82 21.96 5.80
CA ASP A 133 16.33 21.92 4.43
C ASP A 133 15.20 22.10 3.40
N LEU A 134 14.03 21.45 3.64
CA LEU A 134 12.82 21.68 2.85
C LEU A 134 12.40 23.16 2.89
N PHE A 135 12.29 23.76 4.08
CA PHE A 135 11.92 25.17 4.20
C PHE A 135 12.93 26.11 3.55
N ALA A 136 14.22 25.79 3.61
CA ALA A 136 15.26 26.53 2.91
C ALA A 136 15.10 26.44 1.38
N MET A 137 14.76 25.26 0.84
CA MET A 137 14.41 25.12 -0.58
C MET A 137 13.19 25.96 -0.96
N LEU A 138 12.11 25.91 -0.16
CA LEU A 138 10.92 26.73 -0.38
C LEU A 138 11.24 28.24 -0.35
N LYS A 139 12.10 28.68 0.57
CA LYS A 139 12.56 30.07 0.66
C LYS A 139 13.38 30.49 -0.55
N LYS A 140 14.22 29.61 -1.11
CA LYS A 140 14.97 29.86 -2.36
C LYS A 140 14.06 29.98 -3.59
N GLY A 141 12.79 29.59 -3.47
CA GLY A 141 11.79 29.72 -4.53
C GLY A 141 11.69 28.53 -5.47
N HIS A 142 12.30 27.40 -5.12
CA HIS A 142 12.26 26.19 -5.93
C HIS A 142 12.27 24.92 -5.07
N CYS A 143 11.42 23.95 -5.40
CA CYS A 143 11.35 22.64 -4.74
C CYS A 143 11.17 21.55 -5.79
N ASP A 144 12.21 20.73 -5.99
CA ASP A 144 12.22 19.57 -6.90
C ASP A 144 11.54 19.81 -8.26
N GLY A 145 11.96 20.85 -8.99
CA GLY A 145 11.41 21.23 -10.29
C GLY A 145 10.24 22.22 -10.24
N VAL A 146 9.62 22.43 -9.07
CA VAL A 146 8.46 23.31 -8.90
C VAL A 146 8.92 24.70 -8.44
N LYS A 147 8.55 25.74 -9.18
CA LYS A 147 8.73 27.13 -8.74
C LYS A 147 7.71 27.45 -7.65
N VAL A 148 8.20 27.90 -6.50
CA VAL A 148 7.37 28.21 -5.32
C VAL A 148 7.66 29.64 -4.84
N ARG A 149 6.69 30.26 -4.16
CA ARG A 149 6.86 31.56 -3.52
C ARG A 149 6.41 31.45 -2.07
N LEU A 150 7.37 31.46 -1.14
CA LEU A 150 7.09 31.55 0.28
C LEU A 150 6.84 33.02 0.67
N GLY A 151 5.88 33.27 1.55
CA GLY A 151 5.59 34.60 2.06
C GLY A 151 4.40 34.62 3.00
N ARG A 152 4.15 35.79 3.62
CA ARG A 152 2.97 36.01 4.44
C ARG A 152 1.69 35.89 3.62
N LEU A 153 0.65 35.29 4.20
CA LEU A 153 -0.62 35.04 3.52
C LEU A 153 -1.22 36.31 2.94
N GLN A 154 -1.21 37.42 3.69
CA GLN A 154 -1.74 38.71 3.25
C GLN A 154 -1.12 39.20 1.93
N ASN A 155 0.15 38.88 1.68
CA ASN A 155 0.86 39.26 0.47
C ASN A 155 0.55 38.33 -0.73
N LEU A 156 0.04 37.13 -0.46
CA LEU A 156 -0.22 36.12 -1.47
C LEU A 156 -1.66 36.18 -2.00
N ILE A 157 -2.63 36.58 -1.13
CA ILE A 157 -4.08 36.60 -1.42
C ILE A 157 -4.41 37.27 -2.77
N SER A 158 -3.77 38.40 -3.10
CA SER A 158 -4.06 39.15 -4.32
C SER A 158 -3.76 38.38 -5.61
N SER A 159 -2.87 37.39 -5.54
CA SER A 159 -2.51 36.51 -6.66
C SER A 159 -3.09 35.11 -6.56
N SER A 160 -3.75 34.78 -5.45
CA SER A 160 -4.29 33.45 -5.15
C SER A 160 -5.55 33.15 -5.96
N CYS A 161 -5.80 31.86 -6.19
CA CYS A 161 -7.12 31.40 -6.64
C CYS A 161 -8.13 31.50 -5.50
N ILE A 162 -9.20 32.26 -5.73
CA ILE A 162 -10.30 32.45 -4.78
C ILE A 162 -11.54 31.76 -5.32
N GLU A 163 -12.15 30.88 -4.54
CA GLU A 163 -13.40 30.20 -4.87
C GLU A 163 -14.53 30.65 -3.93
N HIS A 164 -15.65 31.03 -4.51
CA HIS A 164 -16.82 31.52 -3.78
C HIS A 164 -17.80 30.38 -3.55
N LEU A 165 -18.15 30.11 -2.29
CA LEU A 165 -19.13 29.10 -1.90
C LEU A 165 -20.47 29.77 -1.56
N ASP A 166 -21.06 30.45 -2.54
CA ASP A 166 -22.25 31.29 -2.36
C ASP A 166 -23.51 30.50 -2.00
N PHE A 167 -23.53 29.18 -2.23
CA PHE A 167 -24.63 28.31 -1.78
C PHE A 167 -24.78 28.29 -0.25
N MET A 168 -23.75 28.71 0.49
CA MET A 168 -23.78 28.87 1.95
C MET A 168 -24.41 30.20 2.41
N SER A 169 -24.94 31.05 1.52
CA SER A 169 -25.58 32.31 1.92
C SER A 169 -27.08 32.18 2.22
N GLN A 170 -27.66 30.99 2.12
CA GLN A 170 -29.11 30.76 2.15
C GLN A 170 -29.63 30.00 3.40
N GLY A 171 -28.83 29.80 4.45
CA GLY A 171 -29.24 29.07 5.66
C GLY A 171 -28.59 29.57 6.96
N ASP A 172 -29.21 29.25 8.10
CA ASP A 172 -28.60 29.39 9.43
C ASP A 172 -27.62 28.24 9.64
N PHE A 173 -26.33 28.55 9.65
CA PHE A 173 -25.27 27.54 9.74
C PHE A 173 -24.62 27.56 11.14
N PRO A 174 -24.40 26.38 11.76
CA PRO A 174 -23.74 26.32 13.06
C PRO A 174 -22.34 26.92 12.99
N SER A 175 -22.06 27.86 13.88
CA SER A 175 -20.76 28.54 14.02
C SER A 175 -19.60 27.56 14.23
N GLU A 176 -19.89 26.36 14.71
CA GLU A 176 -18.94 25.27 14.94
C GLU A 176 -18.27 24.74 13.66
N MET A 177 -18.89 24.93 12.47
CA MET A 177 -18.31 24.48 11.18
C MET A 177 -17.02 25.21 10.81
N PHE A 178 -16.79 26.40 11.36
CA PHE A 178 -15.57 27.19 11.16
C PHE A 178 -14.85 27.43 12.48
N THR A 179 -14.82 26.40 13.34
CA THR A 179 -13.97 26.43 14.54
C THR A 179 -12.53 26.76 14.14
N GLN A 180 -12.08 27.96 14.53
CA GLN A 180 -10.76 28.47 14.18
C GLN A 180 -9.69 27.51 14.70
N PHE A 181 -8.67 27.24 13.87
CA PHE A 181 -7.51 26.50 14.31
C PHE A 181 -6.84 27.23 15.49
N LYS A 182 -6.94 26.65 16.69
CA LYS A 182 -6.40 27.26 17.92
C LYS A 182 -4.94 26.89 18.10
N GLN A 183 -4.17 27.84 18.61
CA GLN A 183 -2.81 27.56 19.08
C GLN A 183 -2.89 26.58 20.26
N LEU A 184 -2.19 25.43 20.16
CA LEU A 184 -2.08 24.48 21.25
C LEU A 184 -1.37 25.14 22.44
N GLN A 185 -2.02 25.18 23.59
CA GLN A 185 -1.41 25.55 24.86
C GLN A 185 -0.70 24.30 25.40
N HIS A 186 0.63 24.32 25.42
CA HIS A 186 1.40 23.29 26.12
C HIS A 186 1.77 23.82 27.50
N ASP A 187 1.59 22.99 28.53
CA ASP A 187 2.17 23.25 29.84
C ASP A 187 3.69 23.37 29.69
N TYR A 188 4.26 24.38 30.33
CA TYR A 188 5.65 24.81 30.21
C TYR A 188 6.62 23.62 30.26
N ILE A 189 7.28 23.33 29.14
CA ILE A 189 8.38 22.36 29.09
C ILE A 189 9.65 23.20 29.21
N GLY A 190 10.24 23.20 30.40
CA GLY A 190 11.35 24.09 30.79
C GLY A 190 12.59 23.92 29.92
N TYR A 191 12.69 24.74 28.87
CA TYR A 191 13.87 24.82 28.03
C TYR A 191 14.60 26.13 28.24
N GLN A 192 15.89 26.05 28.59
CA GLN A 192 16.73 27.22 28.85
C GLN A 192 17.23 27.90 27.56
N SER A 193 17.20 27.21 26.41
CA SER A 193 17.67 27.73 25.10
C SER A 193 16.74 27.37 23.93
N LEU A 194 16.72 28.20 22.89
CA LEU A 194 16.01 27.95 21.62
C LEU A 194 16.71 26.93 20.73
N THR A 195 18.01 26.68 20.95
CA THR A 195 18.85 25.78 20.14
C THR A 195 19.04 24.39 20.76
N ASP A 196 18.88 24.25 22.07
CA ASP A 196 19.05 22.99 22.79
C ASP A 196 17.71 22.31 23.08
N VAL A 197 16.99 21.98 22.00
CA VAL A 197 15.80 21.13 22.12
C VAL A 197 16.28 19.67 22.19
N PRO A 198 16.00 18.93 23.29
CA PRO A 198 16.33 17.52 23.38
C PRO A 198 15.64 16.78 22.24
N ARG A 199 16.44 16.09 21.43
CA ARG A 199 15.91 15.23 20.38
C ARG A 199 15.26 14.02 21.02
N THR A 200 14.12 13.60 20.48
CA THR A 200 13.51 12.33 20.88
C THR A 200 14.50 11.21 20.54
N LEU A 201 15.04 10.56 21.56
CA LEU A 201 15.84 9.35 21.38
C LEU A 201 14.95 8.27 20.76
N THR A 202 15.50 7.49 19.84
CA THR A 202 14.77 6.33 19.31
C THR A 202 14.59 5.35 20.45
N TYR A 203 13.36 5.20 20.92
CA TYR A 203 13.03 4.26 21.98
C TYR A 203 13.32 2.84 21.51
N LYS A 204 14.06 2.10 22.32
CA LYS A 204 14.41 0.69 22.09
C LYS A 204 13.99 -0.11 23.30
N GLU A 205 13.32 -1.23 23.05
CA GLU A 205 12.98 -2.20 24.09
C GLU A 205 13.16 -3.61 23.55
N GLU A 206 13.30 -4.57 24.47
CA GLU A 206 13.39 -5.98 24.12
C GLU A 206 12.09 -6.46 23.46
N ALA A 207 12.23 -7.28 22.42
CA ALA A 207 11.10 -7.89 21.74
C ALA A 207 10.54 -9.03 22.60
N LEU A 208 9.66 -8.67 23.52
CA LEU A 208 8.91 -9.63 24.34
C LEU A 208 7.67 -10.12 23.57
N ASP A 209 7.33 -11.38 23.76
CA ASP A 209 6.13 -11.98 23.21
C ASP A 209 5.24 -12.52 24.33
N TYR A 210 3.98 -12.08 24.33
CA TYR A 210 2.96 -12.43 25.32
C TYR A 210 1.84 -13.27 24.70
N GLU A 211 2.04 -13.88 23.53
CA GLU A 211 1.03 -14.75 22.91
C GLU A 211 0.55 -15.87 23.85
N ALA A 212 1.47 -16.47 24.61
CA ALA A 212 1.15 -17.50 25.61
C ALA A 212 0.20 -17.02 26.72
N TYR A 213 0.10 -15.71 26.95
CA TYR A 213 -0.81 -15.13 27.96
C TYR A 213 -2.28 -15.16 27.53
N LYS A 214 -2.59 -15.41 26.25
CA LYS A 214 -3.97 -15.66 25.80
C LYS A 214 -4.62 -16.84 26.52
N HIS A 215 -3.83 -17.79 26.99
CA HIS A 215 -4.28 -18.98 27.70
C HIS A 215 -4.14 -18.89 29.23
N ARG A 216 -3.62 -17.77 29.77
CA ARG A 216 -3.48 -17.55 31.22
C ARG A 216 -4.74 -16.93 31.83
N SER A 217 -4.83 -16.90 33.16
CA SER A 217 -5.98 -16.31 33.86
C SER A 217 -5.94 -14.78 33.81
N THR A 218 -7.09 -14.09 33.82
CA THR A 218 -7.15 -12.61 33.85
C THR A 218 -6.30 -12.03 34.98
N PRO A 219 -6.33 -12.55 36.23
CA PRO A 219 -5.48 -12.06 37.30
C PRO A 219 -3.97 -12.12 36.99
N ASP A 220 -3.50 -13.15 36.28
CA ASP A 220 -2.08 -13.27 35.88
C ASP A 220 -1.68 -12.22 34.83
N VAL A 221 -2.59 -11.92 33.90
CA VAL A 221 -2.39 -10.85 32.90
C VAL A 221 -2.32 -9.50 33.62
N VAL A 222 -3.25 -9.23 34.54
CA VAL A 222 -3.30 -7.98 35.31
C VAL A 222 -2.08 -7.82 36.21
N SER A 223 -1.62 -8.88 36.88
CA SER A 223 -0.44 -8.81 37.74
C SER A 223 0.83 -8.49 36.95
N THR A 224 0.98 -9.11 35.77
CA THR A 224 2.10 -8.85 34.85
C THR A 224 2.04 -7.45 34.24
N LEU A 225 0.83 -6.97 33.92
CA LEU A 225 0.62 -5.62 33.40
C LEU A 225 1.04 -4.54 34.39
N ARG A 226 0.83 -4.77 35.70
CA ARG A 226 1.22 -3.82 36.76
C ARG A 226 2.74 -3.73 36.97
N THR A 227 3.50 -4.76 36.62
CA THR A 227 4.96 -4.80 36.83
C THR A 227 5.75 -4.41 35.59
N THR A 228 5.16 -4.57 34.40
CA THR A 228 5.83 -4.34 33.12
C THR A 228 5.94 -2.85 32.80
N THR A 229 7.14 -2.41 32.42
CA THR A 229 7.42 -1.04 31.91
C THR A 229 7.61 -0.99 30.38
N ASN A 230 7.71 -2.15 29.74
CA ASN A 230 7.84 -2.30 28.28
C ASN A 230 6.51 -1.94 27.59
N ILE A 231 6.56 -1.00 26.65
CA ILE A 231 5.38 -0.40 26.03
C ILE A 231 4.68 -1.43 25.15
N PHE A 232 5.41 -2.16 24.32
CA PHE A 232 4.84 -3.16 23.43
C PHE A 232 4.21 -4.31 24.23
N ALA A 233 4.84 -4.74 25.32
CA ALA A 233 4.29 -5.72 26.24
C ALA A 233 2.99 -5.23 26.89
N GLN A 234 2.92 -3.97 27.33
CA GLN A 234 1.68 -3.37 27.82
C GLN A 234 0.60 -3.37 26.73
N CYS A 235 0.96 -3.04 25.48
CA CYS A 235 0.02 -3.08 24.34
C CYS A 235 -0.53 -4.50 24.12
N GLN A 236 0.32 -5.53 24.19
CA GLN A 236 -0.09 -6.92 24.04
C GLN A 236 -1.03 -7.36 25.18
N LEU A 237 -0.67 -7.09 26.43
CA LEU A 237 -1.44 -7.47 27.61
C LEU A 237 -2.81 -6.76 27.65
N TRP A 238 -2.85 -5.46 27.37
CA TRP A 238 -4.12 -4.73 27.23
C TRP A 238 -4.94 -5.22 26.04
N GLY A 239 -4.31 -5.60 24.93
CA GLY A 239 -4.99 -6.23 23.79
C GLY A 239 -5.65 -7.55 24.16
N ILE A 240 -4.97 -8.40 24.93
CA ILE A 240 -5.53 -9.66 25.44
C ILE A 240 -6.73 -9.38 26.35
N LEU A 241 -6.61 -8.42 27.27
CA LEU A 241 -7.71 -8.03 28.16
C LEU A 241 -8.90 -7.46 27.40
N MET A 242 -8.66 -6.59 26.41
CA MET A 242 -9.70 -5.99 25.59
C MET A 242 -10.46 -7.05 24.80
N GLN A 243 -9.77 -8.04 24.24
CA GLN A 243 -10.39 -9.14 23.50
C GLN A 243 -11.22 -10.06 24.42
N ARG A 244 -10.75 -10.28 25.65
CA ARG A 244 -11.35 -11.23 26.60
C ARG A 244 -12.50 -10.65 27.41
N GLU A 245 -12.29 -9.47 28.00
CA GLU A 245 -13.19 -8.84 28.97
C GLU A 245 -13.96 -7.66 28.35
N GLY A 246 -13.55 -7.19 27.17
CA GLY A 246 -14.16 -6.08 26.45
C GLY A 246 -13.48 -4.72 26.65
N PRO A 247 -13.86 -3.70 25.86
CA PRO A 247 -13.20 -2.39 25.84
C PRO A 247 -13.39 -1.58 27.13
N MET A 248 -14.48 -1.84 27.87
CA MET A 248 -14.81 -1.13 29.11
C MET A 248 -14.23 -1.81 30.37
N TYR A 249 -13.43 -2.88 30.22
CA TYR A 249 -12.79 -3.51 31.37
C TYR A 249 -11.78 -2.55 32.00
N GLU A 250 -11.90 -2.30 33.31
CA GLU A 250 -11.09 -1.31 34.02
C GLU A 250 -10.01 -1.93 34.90
N ILE A 251 -8.83 -1.31 34.88
CA ILE A 251 -7.76 -1.57 35.84
C ILE A 251 -7.32 -0.22 36.41
N ASN A 252 -7.38 -0.08 37.73
CA ASN A 252 -7.00 1.15 38.44
C ASN A 252 -7.71 2.42 37.91
N GLY A 253 -8.98 2.30 37.49
CA GLY A 253 -9.80 3.40 36.99
C GLY A 253 -9.50 3.83 35.54
N THR A 254 -8.73 3.05 34.79
CA THR A 254 -8.54 3.25 33.34
C THR A 254 -9.16 2.08 32.58
N SER A 255 -10.02 2.38 31.61
CA SER A 255 -10.60 1.37 30.72
C SER A 255 -9.55 0.80 29.76
N ALA A 256 -9.73 -0.44 29.30
CA ALA A 256 -8.84 -1.06 28.33
C ALA A 256 -8.72 -0.24 27.03
N LEU A 257 -9.84 0.34 26.59
CA LEU A 257 -9.88 1.23 25.43
C LEU A 257 -9.04 2.50 25.64
N ASP A 258 -9.20 3.17 26.78
CA ASP A 258 -8.47 4.40 27.09
C ASP A 258 -6.99 4.15 27.33
N ALA A 259 -6.65 3.01 27.96
CA ALA A 259 -5.28 2.56 28.10
C ALA A 259 -4.61 2.34 26.74
N LEU A 260 -5.27 1.66 25.80
CA LEU A 260 -4.76 1.45 24.45
C LEU A 260 -4.65 2.75 23.65
N LYS A 261 -5.58 3.71 23.81
CA LYS A 261 -5.47 5.05 23.22
C LYS A 261 -4.27 5.83 23.78
N GLY A 262 -4.06 5.75 25.10
CA GLY A 262 -2.91 6.36 25.77
C GLY A 262 -1.58 5.75 25.31
N LEU A 263 -1.52 4.43 25.19
CA LEU A 263 -0.37 3.70 24.67
C LEU A 263 -0.11 4.02 23.19
N TYR A 264 -1.15 4.08 22.36
CA TYR A 264 -1.06 4.51 20.97
C TYR A 264 -0.44 5.92 20.84
N GLY A 265 -0.94 6.86 21.65
CA GLY A 265 -0.41 8.22 21.72
C GLY A 265 1.07 8.24 22.09
N SER A 266 1.41 7.59 23.21
CA SER A 266 2.77 7.53 23.77
C SER A 266 3.76 6.84 22.83
N ALA A 267 3.39 5.68 22.28
CA ALA A 267 4.19 4.93 21.32
C ALA A 267 4.47 5.75 20.06
N GLY A 268 3.51 6.55 19.59
CA GLY A 268 3.71 7.40 18.42
C GLY A 268 4.62 8.60 18.69
N VAL A 269 4.59 9.18 19.90
CA VAL A 269 5.57 10.22 20.30
C VAL A 269 6.99 9.64 20.39
N LEU A 270 7.11 8.42 20.91
CA LEU A 270 8.38 7.68 21.03
C LEU A 270 8.83 7.05 19.70
N ARG A 271 8.00 7.11 18.66
CA ARG A 271 8.22 6.49 17.35
C ARG A 271 8.44 4.97 17.44
N HIS A 272 7.79 4.33 18.39
CA HIS A 272 7.78 2.87 18.51
C HIS A 272 6.78 2.27 17.50
N TRP A 273 7.16 2.21 16.22
CA TRP A 273 6.24 1.84 15.13
C TRP A 273 5.53 0.50 15.30
N ARG A 274 6.21 -0.51 15.85
CA ARG A 274 5.58 -1.82 16.14
C ARG A 274 4.42 -1.70 17.14
N ALA A 275 4.61 -1.01 18.26
CA ALA A 275 3.56 -0.76 19.25
C ALA A 275 2.44 0.13 18.69
N VAL A 276 2.79 1.18 17.93
CA VAL A 276 1.81 2.05 17.26
C VAL A 276 0.92 1.25 16.30
N ARG A 277 1.51 0.39 15.47
CA ARG A 277 0.78 -0.51 14.55
C ARG A 277 -0.13 -1.47 15.30
N TYR A 278 0.38 -2.06 16.37
CA TYR A 278 -0.38 -3.01 17.18
C TYR A 278 -1.61 -2.34 17.82
N CYS A 279 -1.44 -1.21 18.50
CA CYS A 279 -2.56 -0.44 19.05
C CYS A 279 -3.50 0.06 17.95
N SER A 280 -2.97 0.58 16.84
CA SER A 280 -3.78 1.07 15.71
C SER A 280 -4.67 -0.04 15.14
N SER A 281 -4.18 -1.28 15.13
CA SER A 281 -4.96 -2.44 14.71
C SER A 281 -6.07 -2.73 15.71
N LEU A 282 -5.73 -2.85 16.99
CA LEU A 282 -6.70 -3.13 18.05
C LEU A 282 -7.80 -2.07 18.15
N LEU A 283 -7.46 -0.80 17.92
CA LEU A 283 -8.40 0.33 17.88
C LEU A 283 -9.14 0.44 16.54
N SER A 284 -8.87 -0.46 15.59
CA SER A 284 -9.50 -0.51 14.26
C SER A 284 -9.36 0.78 13.44
N HIS A 285 -8.27 1.54 13.61
CA HIS A 285 -8.06 2.80 12.89
C HIS A 285 -7.95 2.56 11.37
N THR A 286 -8.39 3.50 10.55
CA THR A 286 -8.27 3.38 9.09
C THR A 286 -7.48 4.53 8.49
N VAL A 287 -6.74 4.23 7.42
CA VAL A 287 -6.03 5.25 6.67
C VAL A 287 -7.02 6.20 5.98
N ASP A 288 -6.87 7.49 6.20
CA ASP A 288 -7.65 8.49 5.49
C ASP A 288 -7.44 8.39 3.98
N SER A 289 -8.53 8.55 3.22
CA SER A 289 -8.50 8.52 1.76
C SER A 289 -8.00 7.20 1.13
N ILE A 290 -8.01 6.07 1.86
CA ILE A 290 -7.65 4.76 1.29
C ILE A 290 -8.49 4.38 0.06
N SER A 291 -9.78 4.74 0.04
CA SER A 291 -10.69 4.45 -1.08
C SER A 291 -10.27 5.13 -2.40
N PRO A 292 -9.96 6.45 -2.43
CA PRO A 292 -9.33 7.11 -3.59
C PRO A 292 -8.06 6.42 -4.11
N PHE A 293 -7.19 5.93 -3.23
CA PHE A 293 -5.96 5.26 -3.64
C PHE A 293 -6.21 3.88 -4.24
N ILE A 294 -7.14 3.10 -3.68
CA ILE A 294 -7.61 1.84 -4.30
C ILE A 294 -8.21 2.14 -5.67
N THR A 295 -9.06 3.18 -5.77
CA THR A 295 -9.67 3.59 -7.04
C THR A 295 -8.59 3.92 -8.08
N THR A 296 -7.52 4.60 -7.67
CA THR A 296 -6.38 4.94 -8.54
C THR A 296 -5.69 3.69 -9.09
N VAL A 297 -5.55 2.64 -8.28
CA VAL A 297 -5.03 1.33 -8.73
C VAL A 297 -5.97 0.70 -9.76
N LEU A 298 -7.28 0.67 -9.48
CA LEU A 298 -8.29 0.06 -10.34
C LEU A 298 -8.39 0.76 -11.71
N VAL A 299 -8.45 2.10 -11.74
CA VAL A 299 -8.50 2.86 -13.00
C VAL A 299 -7.22 2.75 -13.83
N SER A 300 -6.11 2.36 -13.19
CA SER A 300 -4.85 2.05 -13.88
C SER A 300 -4.83 0.63 -14.49
N GLY A 301 -5.98 -0.06 -14.50
CA GLY A 301 -6.14 -1.38 -15.12
C GLY A 301 -5.50 -2.51 -14.31
N LYS A 302 -5.36 -2.33 -12.99
CA LYS A 302 -4.80 -3.32 -12.06
C LYS A 302 -5.87 -3.80 -11.09
N GLN A 303 -5.69 -5.01 -10.56
CA GLN A 303 -6.45 -5.47 -9.39
C GLN A 303 -5.60 -5.36 -8.14
N LEU A 304 -6.26 -5.33 -6.98
CA LEU A 304 -5.59 -5.33 -5.68
C LEU A 304 -6.19 -6.42 -4.79
N THR A 305 -5.36 -7.12 -4.01
CA THR A 305 -5.85 -8.06 -2.99
C THR A 305 -5.21 -7.81 -1.65
N VAL A 306 -5.96 -8.07 -0.59
CA VAL A 306 -5.49 -8.04 0.79
C VAL A 306 -5.80 -9.38 1.47
N GLY A 307 -4.93 -9.80 2.39
CA GLY A 307 -5.04 -11.11 3.04
C GLY A 307 -3.72 -11.63 3.56
N VAL A 308 -3.79 -12.65 4.41
CA VAL A 308 -2.61 -13.35 4.94
C VAL A 308 -2.21 -14.48 3.99
N ILE A 309 -0.91 -14.64 3.74
CA ILE A 309 -0.38 -15.69 2.86
C ILE A 309 -0.82 -17.07 3.36
N GLY A 310 -1.25 -17.94 2.44
CA GLY A 310 -1.79 -19.26 2.75
C GLY A 310 -3.26 -19.24 3.22
N ARG A 311 -3.89 -18.08 3.33
CA ARG A 311 -5.33 -17.91 3.60
C ARG A 311 -6.05 -17.37 2.37
N LYS A 312 -7.38 -17.31 2.45
CA LYS A 312 -8.21 -16.69 1.40
C LYS A 312 -7.92 -15.17 1.36
N GLU A 313 -7.52 -14.69 0.20
CA GLU A 313 -7.37 -13.26 -0.06
C GLU A 313 -8.70 -12.63 -0.49
N THR A 314 -8.93 -11.38 -0.10
CA THR A 314 -10.06 -10.57 -0.55
C THR A 314 -9.62 -9.73 -1.73
N VAL A 315 -10.34 -9.82 -2.85
CA VAL A 315 -10.07 -9.04 -4.06
C VAL A 315 -10.83 -7.73 -4.00
N PHE A 316 -10.13 -6.63 -4.24
CA PHE A 316 -10.71 -5.33 -4.52
C PHE A 316 -10.69 -5.14 -6.03
N ASP A 317 -11.85 -5.33 -6.65
CA ASP A 317 -12.08 -5.23 -8.11
C ASP A 317 -13.03 -4.08 -8.49
N LYS A 318 -13.64 -3.44 -7.48
CA LYS A 318 -14.51 -2.27 -7.60
C LYS A 318 -14.18 -1.24 -6.51
N PRO A 319 -14.53 0.04 -6.70
CA PRO A 319 -14.41 1.03 -5.64
C PRO A 319 -15.21 0.61 -4.41
N MET A 320 -14.55 0.65 -3.24
CA MET A 320 -15.15 0.29 -1.95
C MET A 320 -15.24 1.52 -1.05
N THR A 321 -16.24 1.53 -0.18
CA THR A 321 -16.39 2.54 0.87
C THR A 321 -15.36 2.32 1.99
N PRO A 322 -15.00 3.37 2.75
CA PRO A 322 -14.08 3.22 3.88
C PRO A 322 -14.51 2.15 4.90
N GLY A 323 -15.81 2.04 5.19
CA GLY A 323 -16.34 1.05 6.14
C GLY A 323 -16.22 -0.39 5.62
N GLU A 324 -16.43 -0.64 4.32
CA GLU A 324 -16.20 -1.96 3.73
C GLU A 324 -14.71 -2.35 3.79
N ILE A 325 -13.81 -1.39 3.51
CA ILE A 325 -12.36 -1.62 3.59
C ILE A 325 -11.95 -1.92 5.03
N GLN A 326 -12.44 -1.14 6.01
CA GLN A 326 -12.22 -1.37 7.44
C GLN A 326 -12.64 -2.79 7.83
N SER A 327 -13.87 -3.17 7.44
CA SER A 327 -14.42 -4.49 7.72
C SER A 327 -13.52 -5.59 7.16
N VAL A 328 -13.05 -5.48 5.90
CA VAL A 328 -12.13 -6.47 5.32
C VAL A 328 -10.81 -6.55 6.09
N MET A 329 -10.18 -5.42 6.40
CA MET A 329 -8.88 -5.40 7.10
C MET A 329 -8.96 -6.11 8.45
N TYR A 330 -10.02 -5.84 9.23
CA TYR A 330 -10.14 -6.34 10.59
C TYR A 330 -10.88 -7.67 10.73
N SER A 331 -11.66 -8.11 9.73
CA SER A 331 -12.29 -9.44 9.73
C SER A 331 -11.46 -10.53 9.03
N THR A 332 -10.65 -10.18 8.03
CA THR A 332 -9.92 -11.17 7.22
C THR A 332 -8.43 -11.25 7.51
N ILE A 333 -7.82 -10.17 8.02
CA ILE A 333 -6.36 -10.09 8.23
C ILE A 333 -6.02 -10.12 9.72
N GLN A 334 -6.57 -9.19 10.50
CA GLN A 334 -6.26 -9.03 11.93
C GLN A 334 -6.36 -10.33 12.76
N PRO A 335 -7.34 -11.23 12.55
CA PRO A 335 -7.43 -12.47 13.33
C PRO A 335 -6.22 -13.40 13.17
N TYR A 336 -5.49 -13.28 12.07
CA TYR A 336 -4.31 -14.09 11.76
C TYR A 336 -3.00 -13.30 11.87
N ASP A 337 -3.03 -11.99 11.63
CA ASP A 337 -1.90 -11.08 11.74
C ASP A 337 -2.38 -9.68 12.16
N ILE A 338 -2.24 -9.38 13.45
CA ILE A 338 -2.72 -8.13 14.06
C ILE A 338 -2.03 -6.93 13.40
N ILE A 339 -0.70 -6.95 13.28
CA ILE A 339 0.05 -5.83 12.69
C ILE A 339 -0.12 -5.81 11.17
N GLY A 340 -0.24 -6.98 10.54
CA GLY A 340 -0.48 -7.14 9.11
C GLY A 340 -1.68 -6.34 8.61
N ALA A 341 -2.78 -6.28 9.37
CA ALA A 341 -3.96 -5.49 9.00
C ALA A 341 -3.66 -4.00 8.81
N VAL A 342 -2.71 -3.45 9.56
CA VAL A 342 -2.29 -2.04 9.47
C VAL A 342 -1.22 -1.87 8.38
N LEU A 343 -0.24 -2.77 8.31
CA LEU A 343 0.80 -2.74 7.27
C LEU A 343 0.20 -2.85 5.87
N GLN A 344 -0.82 -3.67 5.66
CA GLN A 344 -1.46 -3.78 4.36
C GLN A 344 -2.18 -2.49 3.97
N GLN A 345 -2.77 -1.75 4.91
CA GLN A 345 -3.31 -0.40 4.63
C GLN A 345 -2.22 0.58 4.19
N GLU A 346 -1.05 0.56 4.83
CA GLU A 346 0.10 1.39 4.41
C GLU A 346 0.53 1.06 2.97
N ILE A 347 0.70 -0.22 2.64
CA ILE A 347 1.12 -0.64 1.30
C ILE A 347 0.05 -0.29 0.25
N VAL A 348 -1.23 -0.46 0.55
CA VAL A 348 -2.33 -0.03 -0.35
C VAL A 348 -2.24 1.46 -0.65
N LEU A 349 -2.06 2.28 0.38
CA LEU A 349 -1.88 3.73 0.25
C LEU A 349 -0.70 4.06 -0.67
N TYR A 350 0.46 3.47 -0.37
CA TYR A 350 1.68 3.73 -1.14
C TYR A 350 1.56 3.24 -2.59
N CYS A 351 0.98 2.06 -2.83
CA CYS A 351 0.74 1.56 -4.19
C CYS A 351 -0.15 2.52 -4.99
N GLY A 352 -1.26 3.00 -4.41
CA GLY A 352 -2.13 3.96 -5.08
C GLY A 352 -1.45 5.30 -5.37
N ARG A 353 -0.55 5.77 -4.50
CA ARG A 353 0.25 6.98 -4.74
C ARG A 353 1.31 6.76 -5.81
N LEU A 354 2.04 5.65 -5.75
CA LEU A 354 3.12 5.32 -6.67
C LEU A 354 2.61 5.03 -8.08
N ILE A 355 1.46 4.34 -8.24
CA ILE A 355 0.95 4.05 -9.58
C ILE A 355 0.49 5.32 -10.32
N GLY A 356 -0.01 6.32 -9.58
CA GLY A 356 -0.40 7.61 -10.16
C GLY A 356 0.78 8.51 -10.54
N THR A 357 1.94 8.32 -9.90
CA THR A 357 3.15 9.14 -10.12
C THR A 357 4.15 8.45 -11.05
N ASN A 358 4.45 7.19 -10.78
CA ASN A 358 5.44 6.34 -11.43
C ASN A 358 4.82 5.00 -11.89
N PRO A 359 3.90 5.02 -12.89
CA PRO A 359 3.17 3.82 -13.32
C PRO A 359 4.07 2.68 -13.84
N ASP A 360 5.25 3.02 -14.38
CA ASP A 360 6.20 2.03 -14.94
C ASP A 360 6.69 0.99 -13.91
N MET A 361 6.72 1.35 -12.62
CA MET A 361 7.07 0.43 -11.53
C MET A 361 6.14 -0.80 -11.47
N PHE A 362 4.89 -0.65 -11.92
CA PHE A 362 3.87 -1.70 -11.90
C PHE A 362 3.78 -2.47 -13.23
N ARG A 363 4.70 -2.24 -14.16
CA ARG A 363 4.72 -2.94 -15.45
C ARG A 363 4.92 -4.44 -15.26
N GLY A 364 4.05 -5.23 -15.90
CA GLY A 364 4.05 -6.69 -15.76
C GLY A 364 3.38 -7.22 -14.50
N ILE A 365 2.92 -6.37 -13.59
CA ILE A 365 2.13 -6.79 -12.41
C ILE A 365 0.66 -6.54 -12.72
N LEU A 366 -0.17 -7.56 -12.89
CA LEU A 366 -1.61 -7.36 -13.14
C LEU A 366 -2.40 -7.19 -11.85
N LYS A 367 -2.13 -8.05 -10.86
CA LYS A 367 -2.77 -8.06 -9.55
C LYS A 367 -1.75 -7.76 -8.46
N ILE A 368 -1.94 -6.65 -7.74
CA ILE A 368 -1.11 -6.27 -6.59
C ILE A 368 -1.61 -7.04 -5.36
N ARG A 369 -0.92 -8.12 -5.02
CA ARG A 369 -1.23 -8.94 -3.83
C ARG A 369 -0.47 -8.41 -2.62
N VAL A 370 -1.14 -7.62 -1.79
CA VAL A 370 -0.49 -6.80 -0.76
C VAL A 370 0.26 -7.65 0.28
N GLY A 371 -0.29 -8.80 0.68
CA GLY A 371 0.40 -9.75 1.56
C GLY A 371 1.73 -10.25 0.98
N TRP A 372 1.76 -10.55 -0.32
CA TRP A 372 2.98 -10.99 -1.03
C TRP A 372 3.97 -9.87 -1.28
N VAL A 373 3.49 -8.63 -1.43
CA VAL A 373 4.36 -7.45 -1.49
C VAL A 373 5.11 -7.27 -0.16
N LEU A 374 4.43 -7.44 0.99
CA LEU A 374 5.08 -7.43 2.30
C LEU A 374 6.10 -8.56 2.43
N GLU A 375 5.79 -9.75 1.91
CA GLU A 375 6.73 -10.87 1.88
C GLU A 375 7.96 -10.58 1.03
N ALA A 376 7.79 -9.95 -0.14
CA ALA A 376 8.92 -9.51 -0.94
C ALA A 376 9.80 -8.48 -0.21
N ILE A 377 9.21 -7.60 0.61
CA ILE A 377 9.98 -6.69 1.47
C ILE A 377 10.74 -7.46 2.56
N ARG A 378 10.14 -8.50 3.17
CA ARG A 378 10.83 -9.38 4.13
C ARG A 378 12.03 -10.07 3.48
N ILE A 379 11.83 -10.70 2.34
CA ILE A 379 12.89 -11.33 1.54
C ILE A 379 13.99 -10.31 1.24
N TYR A 380 13.65 -9.12 0.74
CA TYR A 380 14.63 -8.07 0.45
C TYR A 380 15.47 -7.71 1.67
N LEU A 381 14.85 -7.57 2.84
CA LEU A 381 15.56 -7.25 4.08
C LEU A 381 16.47 -8.39 4.57
N ASP A 382 16.12 -9.64 4.27
CA ASP A 382 16.98 -10.80 4.57
C ASP A 382 18.19 -10.86 3.65
N LEU A 383 18.04 -10.47 2.37
CA LEU A 383 19.13 -10.36 1.40
C LEU A 383 20.08 -9.19 1.70
N PHE A 384 19.56 -8.13 2.31
CA PHE A 384 20.33 -6.93 2.63
C PHE A 384 20.21 -6.57 4.13
N PRO A 385 20.84 -7.35 5.04
CA PRO A 385 20.74 -7.12 6.48
C PRO A 385 21.20 -5.72 6.92
N GLN A 386 22.12 -5.09 6.20
CA GLN A 386 22.57 -3.72 6.44
C GLN A 386 21.47 -2.66 6.27
N GLU A 387 20.41 -2.99 5.53
CA GLU A 387 19.23 -2.12 5.40
C GLU A 387 18.28 -2.25 6.61
N LYS A 388 18.42 -3.32 7.39
CA LYS A 388 17.85 -3.40 8.74
C LYS A 388 18.76 -2.58 9.67
N ARG A 389 18.18 -1.70 10.48
CA ARG A 389 18.87 -1.36 11.75
C ARG A 389 19.00 -2.68 12.52
N ALA A 390 20.09 -2.88 13.26
CA ALA A 390 20.48 -4.17 13.86
C ALA A 390 19.35 -4.95 14.59
N ASP A 391 18.29 -4.26 15.03
CA ASP A 391 17.17 -4.84 15.80
C ASP A 391 15.79 -4.71 15.12
N ALA A 392 15.74 -4.31 13.84
CA ALA A 392 14.48 -3.92 13.19
C ALA A 392 13.81 -5.08 12.41
N THR A 393 12.68 -5.57 12.92
CA THR A 393 11.73 -6.38 12.13
C THR A 393 10.94 -5.48 11.17
N LEU A 394 10.28 -6.07 10.15
CA LEU A 394 9.40 -5.34 9.22
C LEU A 394 8.40 -4.42 9.98
N GLU A 395 7.81 -4.95 11.05
CA GLU A 395 6.80 -4.30 11.89
C GLU A 395 7.35 -3.11 12.68
N SER A 396 8.67 -3.01 12.83
CA SER A 396 9.35 -1.91 13.53
C SER A 396 9.86 -0.81 12.61
N LEU A 397 9.81 -1.01 11.29
CA LEU A 397 10.29 -0.02 10.32
C LEU A 397 9.42 1.23 10.32
N SER A 398 10.02 2.39 10.13
CA SER A 398 9.24 3.61 10.00
C SER A 398 8.39 3.60 8.72
N PRO A 399 7.23 4.27 8.69
CA PRO A 399 6.41 4.45 7.49
C PRO A 399 7.22 4.85 6.24
N TYR A 400 8.13 5.82 6.37
CA TYR A 400 9.01 6.24 5.28
C TYR A 400 9.90 5.09 4.79
N LYS A 401 10.57 4.37 5.71
CA LYS A 401 11.44 3.26 5.33
C LYS A 401 10.64 2.16 4.63
N LEU A 402 9.45 1.83 5.11
CA LEU A 402 8.57 0.86 4.46
C LEU A 402 8.22 1.27 3.03
N ARG A 403 7.88 2.54 2.79
CA ARG A 403 7.62 3.07 1.45
C ARG A 403 8.84 3.00 0.53
N THR A 404 10.04 3.33 1.04
CA THR A 404 11.27 3.20 0.23
C THR A 404 11.57 1.76 -0.15
N LEU A 405 11.33 0.80 0.75
CA LEU A 405 11.52 -0.63 0.47
C LEU A 405 10.48 -1.14 -0.53
N LEU A 406 9.23 -0.69 -0.44
CA LEU A 406 8.22 -0.97 -1.45
C LEU A 406 8.69 -0.54 -2.84
N GLN A 407 9.27 0.67 -2.97
CA GLN A 407 9.82 1.13 -4.24
C GLN A 407 10.96 0.23 -4.74
N ARG A 408 11.87 -0.19 -3.84
CA ARG A 408 12.97 -1.12 -4.18
C ARG A 408 12.44 -2.45 -4.70
N VAL A 409 11.47 -3.05 -4.01
CA VAL A 409 10.86 -4.32 -4.40
C VAL A 409 10.13 -4.19 -5.74
N LEU A 410 9.38 -3.12 -5.96
CA LEU A 410 8.68 -2.87 -7.22
C LEU A 410 9.62 -2.56 -8.41
N THR A 411 10.91 -2.32 -8.17
CA THR A 411 11.91 -2.00 -9.20
C THR A 411 13.06 -3.00 -9.25
N VAL A 412 12.87 -4.22 -8.73
CA VAL A 412 13.88 -5.30 -8.72
C VAL A 412 14.55 -5.49 -10.08
N SER A 413 13.78 -5.40 -11.17
CA SER A 413 14.30 -5.50 -12.54
C SER A 413 15.39 -4.49 -12.88
N ASP A 414 15.42 -3.34 -12.22
CA ASP A 414 16.26 -2.20 -12.59
C ASP A 414 17.63 -2.26 -11.90
N TRP A 415 17.75 -2.98 -10.79
CA TRP A 415 18.96 -3.00 -9.96
C TRP A 415 19.46 -4.40 -9.60
N ALA A 416 18.69 -5.48 -9.85
CA ALA A 416 19.06 -6.84 -9.45
C ALA A 416 20.43 -7.28 -10.00
N GLU A 417 20.73 -6.93 -11.25
CA GLU A 417 22.01 -7.26 -11.90
C GLU A 417 23.17 -6.47 -11.29
N GLU A 418 22.99 -5.17 -11.05
CA GLU A 418 23.98 -4.30 -10.40
C GLU A 418 24.32 -4.80 -8.98
N LYS A 419 23.31 -5.28 -8.25
CA LYS A 419 23.48 -5.83 -6.90
C LYS A 419 23.91 -7.30 -6.86
N GLY A 420 24.07 -7.95 -8.02
CA GLY A 420 24.55 -9.33 -8.10
C GLY A 420 23.59 -10.36 -7.49
N LEU A 421 22.27 -10.13 -7.56
CA LEU A 421 21.28 -11.09 -7.07
C LEU A 421 21.45 -12.43 -7.79
N THR A 422 21.43 -13.51 -7.02
CA THR A 422 21.37 -14.85 -7.57
C THR A 422 20.03 -15.07 -8.31
N PRO A 423 19.97 -16.02 -9.26
CA PRO A 423 18.73 -16.35 -9.95
C PRO A 423 17.58 -16.69 -9.00
N LEU A 424 17.87 -17.42 -7.91
CA LEU A 424 16.86 -17.79 -6.91
C LEU A 424 16.28 -16.56 -6.22
N GLU A 425 17.14 -15.64 -5.78
CA GLU A 425 16.73 -14.42 -5.08
C GLU A 425 15.86 -13.54 -5.99
N ARG A 426 16.27 -13.38 -7.26
CA ARG A 426 15.48 -12.64 -8.25
C ARG A 426 14.12 -13.30 -8.48
N ARG A 427 14.07 -14.62 -8.64
CA ARG A 427 12.81 -15.36 -8.84
C ARG A 427 11.88 -15.27 -7.64
N ARG A 428 12.42 -15.31 -6.41
CA ARG A 428 11.62 -15.11 -5.19
C ARG A 428 10.97 -13.73 -5.16
N LEU A 429 11.73 -12.67 -5.42
CA LEU A 429 11.20 -11.30 -5.42
C LEU A 429 10.18 -11.07 -6.55
N GLU A 430 10.49 -11.43 -7.79
CA GLU A 430 9.58 -11.25 -8.93
C GLU A 430 8.34 -12.15 -8.84
N GLY A 431 8.51 -13.36 -8.30
CA GLY A 431 7.45 -14.32 -8.07
C GLY A 431 6.45 -13.84 -7.02
N CYS A 432 6.89 -13.15 -5.97
CA CYS A 432 5.98 -12.49 -5.01
C CYS A 432 5.09 -11.45 -5.69
N LEU A 433 5.63 -10.72 -6.67
CA LEU A 433 4.89 -9.72 -7.45
C LEU A 433 4.07 -10.31 -8.59
N CYS A 434 4.26 -11.60 -8.89
CA CYS A 434 3.73 -12.27 -10.09
C CYS A 434 4.03 -11.47 -11.37
N ARG A 435 5.25 -10.92 -11.47
CA ARG A 435 5.61 -10.03 -12.59
C ARG A 435 5.85 -10.84 -13.86
N VAL A 436 5.11 -10.49 -14.91
CA VAL A 436 5.19 -11.17 -16.21
C VAL A 436 5.80 -10.29 -17.31
N PRO A 437 6.44 -10.89 -18.34
CA PRO A 437 6.95 -10.16 -19.50
C PRO A 437 5.84 -9.49 -20.35
N LYS A 438 6.25 -8.61 -21.26
CA LYS A 438 5.32 -8.01 -22.22
C LYS A 438 4.66 -9.08 -23.10
N HIS A 439 3.37 -8.90 -23.36
CA HIS A 439 2.53 -9.82 -24.15
C HIS A 439 2.38 -11.23 -23.56
N PHE A 440 2.77 -11.45 -22.30
CA PHE A 440 2.68 -12.75 -21.65
C PHE A 440 1.28 -13.38 -21.76
N TYR A 441 0.21 -12.67 -21.38
CA TYR A 441 -1.14 -13.22 -21.47
C TYR A 441 -1.54 -13.57 -22.91
N MET A 442 -1.15 -12.77 -23.90
CA MET A 442 -1.39 -13.10 -25.32
C MET A 442 -0.67 -14.39 -25.74
N GLN A 443 0.53 -14.62 -25.20
CA GLN A 443 1.29 -15.85 -25.43
C GLN A 443 0.60 -17.05 -24.78
N VAL A 444 0.05 -16.88 -23.57
CA VAL A 444 -0.73 -17.94 -22.91
C VAL A 444 -2.01 -18.26 -23.68
N TRP A 445 -2.67 -17.26 -24.26
CA TRP A 445 -3.78 -17.48 -25.19
C TRP A 445 -3.36 -18.31 -26.40
N ASP A 446 -2.23 -17.95 -27.02
CA ASP A 446 -1.68 -18.66 -28.18
C ASP A 446 -1.32 -20.12 -27.82
N ILE A 447 -0.86 -20.39 -26.59
CA ILE A 447 -0.68 -21.75 -26.07
C ILE A 447 -2.03 -22.47 -25.96
N LEU A 448 -3.03 -21.82 -25.37
CA LEU A 448 -4.35 -22.43 -25.14
C LEU A 448 -5.04 -22.85 -26.45
N LEU A 449 -4.88 -22.06 -27.53
CA LEU A 449 -5.32 -22.42 -28.89
C LEU A 449 -4.73 -23.75 -29.40
N ARG A 450 -3.54 -24.12 -28.91
CA ARG A 450 -2.81 -25.33 -29.30
C ARG A 450 -2.95 -26.46 -28.29
N THR A 451 -3.74 -26.27 -27.24
CA THR A 451 -3.96 -27.25 -26.18
C THR A 451 -5.47 -27.44 -25.95
N PRO A 452 -6.16 -28.26 -26.77
CA PRO A 452 -7.63 -28.40 -26.72
C PRO A 452 -8.18 -28.85 -25.37
N LYS A 453 -7.37 -29.54 -24.55
CA LYS A 453 -7.75 -29.98 -23.20
C LYS A 453 -7.40 -28.97 -22.09
N GLY A 454 -6.83 -27.83 -22.43
CA GLY A 454 -6.51 -26.74 -21.49
C GLY A 454 -5.17 -26.87 -20.78
N ILE A 455 -4.89 -25.88 -19.94
CA ILE A 455 -3.68 -25.74 -19.13
C ILE A 455 -4.04 -26.03 -17.67
N VAL A 456 -3.21 -26.77 -16.94
CA VAL A 456 -3.44 -27.11 -15.54
C VAL A 456 -2.25 -26.68 -14.69
N VAL A 457 -2.53 -25.96 -13.60
CA VAL A 457 -1.54 -25.45 -12.62
C VAL A 457 -2.06 -25.71 -11.22
N GLU A 458 -1.33 -26.46 -10.39
CA GLU A 458 -1.71 -26.82 -9.01
C GLU A 458 -3.15 -27.36 -8.94
N GLY A 459 -3.50 -28.24 -9.87
CA GLY A 459 -4.85 -28.82 -10.00
C GLY A 459 -5.94 -27.88 -10.52
N HIS A 460 -5.64 -26.60 -10.75
CA HIS A 460 -6.57 -25.65 -11.35
C HIS A 460 -6.45 -25.65 -12.88
N ALA A 461 -7.57 -25.86 -13.57
CA ALA A 461 -7.60 -25.91 -15.02
C ALA A 461 -8.06 -24.58 -15.62
N ILE A 462 -7.34 -24.11 -16.63
CA ILE A 462 -7.77 -23.13 -17.63
C ILE A 462 -8.21 -23.96 -18.84
N PRO A 463 -9.51 -24.28 -18.98
CA PRO A 463 -9.97 -25.13 -20.07
C PRO A 463 -9.93 -24.33 -21.38
N ALA A 464 -9.65 -24.98 -22.52
CA ALA A 464 -9.71 -24.29 -23.81
C ALA A 464 -11.15 -23.93 -24.19
N GLN A 465 -12.11 -24.80 -23.85
CA GLN A 465 -13.54 -24.55 -23.99
C GLN A 465 -14.19 -24.47 -22.61
N PRO A 466 -15.00 -23.44 -22.29
CA PRO A 466 -15.50 -22.41 -23.19
C PRO A 466 -14.61 -21.16 -23.27
N THR A 467 -13.42 -21.14 -22.65
CA THR A 467 -12.57 -19.94 -22.56
C THR A 467 -12.31 -19.28 -23.91
N LEU A 468 -11.92 -20.04 -24.93
CA LEU A 468 -11.62 -19.53 -26.27
C LEU A 468 -12.87 -19.03 -27.02
N VAL A 469 -14.06 -19.44 -26.60
CA VAL A 469 -15.35 -19.01 -27.17
C VAL A 469 -15.88 -17.78 -26.45
N ASN A 470 -15.75 -17.74 -25.12
CA ASN A 470 -16.34 -16.71 -24.28
C ASN A 470 -15.45 -15.48 -24.07
N MET A 471 -14.14 -15.62 -24.33
CA MET A 471 -13.14 -14.60 -24.08
C MET A 471 -12.39 -14.26 -25.37
N SER A 472 -11.52 -13.25 -25.32
CA SER A 472 -10.67 -12.83 -26.42
C SER A 472 -9.20 -12.72 -26.02
N ARG A 473 -8.31 -12.82 -27.02
CA ARG A 473 -6.85 -12.87 -26.85
C ARG A 473 -6.27 -11.72 -26.01
N SER A 474 -6.89 -10.54 -26.07
CA SER A 474 -6.36 -9.31 -25.49
C SER A 474 -7.15 -8.75 -24.32
N GLU A 475 -8.22 -9.41 -23.89
CA GLU A 475 -9.06 -8.86 -22.82
C GLU A 475 -8.50 -9.12 -21.42
N LEU A 476 -8.96 -8.28 -20.50
CA LEU A 476 -8.60 -8.36 -19.09
C LEU A 476 -9.11 -9.64 -18.42
N SER A 477 -10.31 -10.12 -18.76
CA SER A 477 -10.91 -11.32 -18.16
C SER A 477 -10.04 -12.56 -18.34
N PHE A 478 -9.49 -12.76 -19.55
CA PHE A 478 -8.56 -13.85 -19.81
C PHE A 478 -7.26 -13.69 -19.03
N ALA A 479 -6.69 -12.48 -18.99
CA ALA A 479 -5.48 -12.22 -18.21
C ALA A 479 -5.68 -12.51 -16.71
N LEU A 480 -6.85 -12.15 -16.16
CA LEU A 480 -7.22 -12.44 -14.78
C LEU A 480 -7.41 -13.95 -14.51
N LEU A 481 -7.95 -14.71 -15.47
CA LEU A 481 -8.07 -16.16 -15.38
C LEU A 481 -6.69 -16.83 -15.30
N VAL A 482 -5.75 -16.38 -16.13
CA VAL A 482 -4.35 -16.85 -16.08
C VAL A 482 -3.69 -16.48 -14.75
N GLU A 483 -3.89 -15.25 -14.28
CA GLU A 483 -3.37 -14.78 -12.99
C GLU A 483 -3.91 -15.63 -11.83
N GLU A 484 -5.21 -15.96 -11.83
CA GLU A 484 -5.83 -16.81 -10.80
C GLU A 484 -5.20 -18.21 -10.75
N ALA A 485 -4.82 -18.77 -11.90
CA ALA A 485 -4.11 -20.04 -11.96
C ALA A 485 -2.69 -19.94 -11.37
N LEU A 486 -1.90 -18.93 -11.78
CA LEU A 486 -0.52 -18.76 -11.33
C LEU A 486 -0.42 -18.44 -9.83
N VAL A 487 -1.39 -17.69 -9.31
CA VAL A 487 -1.45 -17.29 -7.90
C VAL A 487 -1.60 -18.47 -6.94
N ARG A 488 -2.16 -19.60 -7.41
CA ARG A 488 -2.28 -20.84 -6.63
C ARG A 488 -0.94 -21.53 -6.36
N VAL A 489 0.09 -21.25 -7.16
CA VAL A 489 1.43 -21.76 -6.93
C VAL A 489 1.95 -21.20 -5.60
N PRO A 490 2.26 -22.06 -4.60
CA PRO A 490 2.51 -21.60 -3.24
C PRO A 490 3.86 -20.90 -3.10
N SER A 491 4.94 -21.40 -3.73
CA SER A 491 6.26 -20.77 -3.65
C SER A 491 6.45 -19.71 -4.74
N ALA A 492 7.08 -18.60 -4.37
CA ALA A 492 7.29 -17.47 -5.26
C ALA A 492 8.24 -17.85 -6.42
N GLU A 493 9.33 -18.54 -6.13
CA GLU A 493 10.30 -19.00 -7.12
C GLU A 493 9.68 -19.96 -8.15
N ARG A 494 8.82 -20.89 -7.71
CA ARG A 494 8.12 -21.82 -8.62
C ARG A 494 7.08 -21.09 -9.45
N ARG A 495 6.38 -20.09 -8.88
CA ARG A 495 5.47 -19.23 -9.63
C ARG A 495 6.21 -18.51 -10.76
N GLN A 496 7.42 -18.03 -10.51
CA GLN A 496 8.25 -17.41 -11.54
C GLN A 496 8.70 -18.43 -12.60
N LEU A 497 9.05 -19.66 -12.20
CA LEU A 497 9.35 -20.73 -13.16
C LEU A 497 8.14 -21.10 -14.04
N CYS A 498 6.90 -21.06 -13.51
CA CYS A 498 5.70 -21.24 -14.34
C CYS A 498 5.60 -20.17 -15.44
N VAL A 499 5.91 -18.91 -15.12
CA VAL A 499 5.95 -17.80 -16.09
C VAL A 499 7.03 -18.05 -17.15
N GLU A 500 8.24 -18.43 -16.73
CA GLU A 500 9.35 -18.76 -17.64
C GLU A 500 9.01 -19.94 -18.56
N LEU A 501 8.43 -21.01 -18.01
CA LEU A 501 8.00 -22.20 -18.75
C LEU A 501 6.94 -21.86 -19.81
N LEU A 502 5.95 -21.04 -19.47
CA LEU A 502 4.94 -20.59 -20.44
C LEU A 502 5.57 -19.74 -21.54
N CYS A 503 6.56 -18.89 -21.24
CA CYS A 503 7.30 -18.16 -22.28
C CYS A 503 8.10 -19.09 -23.21
N VAL A 504 8.75 -20.12 -22.66
CA VAL A 504 9.47 -21.15 -23.44
C VAL A 504 8.49 -21.90 -24.34
N LEU A 505 7.37 -22.36 -23.78
CA LEU A 505 6.34 -23.09 -24.52
C LEU A 505 5.75 -22.25 -25.66
N ALA A 506 5.42 -20.98 -25.40
CA ALA A 506 4.92 -20.07 -26.42
C ALA A 506 5.93 -19.88 -27.56
N THR A 507 7.23 -19.83 -27.22
CA THR A 507 8.30 -19.73 -28.22
C THR A 507 8.40 -20.99 -29.08
N ILE A 508 8.33 -22.18 -28.46
CA ILE A 508 8.35 -23.46 -29.17
C ILE A 508 7.14 -23.60 -30.10
N LEU A 509 5.93 -23.35 -29.60
CA LEU A 509 4.70 -23.48 -30.41
C LEU A 509 4.61 -22.45 -31.54
N ARG A 510 5.17 -21.25 -31.35
CA ARG A 510 5.25 -20.23 -32.41
C ARG A 510 6.21 -20.64 -33.53
N ARG A 511 7.33 -21.28 -33.18
CA ARG A 511 8.32 -21.77 -34.16
C ARG A 511 7.85 -23.03 -34.89
N ASN A 512 6.92 -23.77 -34.31
CA ASN A 512 6.41 -25.03 -34.84
C ASN A 512 4.86 -24.96 -34.92
N PRO A 513 4.31 -24.22 -35.90
CA PRO A 513 2.87 -23.98 -36.03
C PRO A 513 2.06 -25.25 -36.32
N GLU A 514 2.68 -26.41 -36.52
CA GLU A 514 2.06 -27.72 -36.71
C GLU A 514 1.81 -28.49 -35.40
N LEU A 515 2.46 -28.12 -34.29
CA LEU A 515 2.37 -28.86 -33.01
C LEU A 515 1.08 -28.60 -32.21
N TYR A 516 0.26 -29.64 -32.01
CA TYR A 516 -0.90 -29.61 -31.11
C TYR A 516 -0.73 -30.54 -29.93
N LEU A 517 -0.98 -30.03 -28.72
CA LEU A 517 -0.88 -30.78 -27.47
C LEU A 517 -2.21 -31.48 -27.19
N GLN A 518 -2.27 -32.78 -27.48
CA GLN A 518 -3.50 -33.59 -27.36
C GLN A 518 -3.92 -33.88 -25.91
N GLN A 519 -2.98 -33.77 -24.96
CA GLN A 519 -3.22 -33.96 -23.53
C GLN A 519 -3.29 -32.61 -22.80
N PRO A 520 -3.92 -32.55 -21.61
CA PRO A 520 -3.89 -31.33 -20.81
C PRO A 520 -2.44 -30.95 -20.49
N LEU A 521 -2.12 -29.67 -20.60
CA LEU A 521 -0.79 -29.17 -20.30
C LEU A 521 -0.65 -28.99 -18.78
N HIS A 522 -0.07 -29.98 -18.10
CA HIS A 522 0.21 -29.90 -16.68
C HIS A 522 1.55 -29.19 -16.43
N LEU A 523 1.51 -27.92 -15.99
CA LEU A 523 2.74 -27.16 -15.74
C LEU A 523 3.59 -27.78 -14.63
N ASP A 524 2.96 -28.29 -13.58
CA ASP A 524 3.68 -28.89 -12.45
C ASP A 524 4.53 -30.09 -12.87
N ARG A 525 3.96 -30.98 -13.71
CA ARG A 525 4.69 -32.14 -14.24
C ARG A 525 5.87 -31.73 -15.09
N LEU A 526 5.71 -30.72 -15.94
CA LEU A 526 6.81 -30.21 -16.78
C LEU A 526 7.93 -29.58 -15.94
N LEU A 527 7.58 -28.86 -14.89
CA LEU A 527 8.57 -28.30 -13.95
C LEU A 527 9.28 -29.40 -13.18
N ASP A 528 8.55 -30.40 -12.68
CA ASP A 528 9.13 -31.52 -11.94
C ASP A 528 10.02 -32.39 -12.84
N ASP A 529 9.63 -32.62 -14.10
CA ASP A 529 10.46 -33.31 -15.10
C ASP A 529 11.75 -32.52 -15.42
N ALA A 530 11.65 -31.20 -15.54
CA ALA A 530 12.81 -30.33 -15.75
C ALA A 530 13.77 -30.37 -14.55
N GLU A 531 13.22 -30.28 -13.33
CA GLU A 531 13.98 -30.36 -12.07
C GLU A 531 14.66 -31.72 -11.93
N LEU A 532 13.95 -32.82 -12.16
CA LEU A 532 14.48 -34.18 -12.12
C LEU A 532 15.60 -34.38 -13.15
N THR A 533 15.44 -33.85 -14.35
CA THR A 533 16.44 -33.94 -15.41
C THR A 533 17.68 -33.10 -15.05
N TYR A 534 17.49 -31.91 -14.51
CA TYR A 534 18.57 -31.06 -14.02
C TYR A 534 19.34 -31.71 -12.87
N ALA A 535 18.64 -32.26 -11.87
CA ALA A 535 19.24 -32.93 -10.72
C ALA A 535 20.10 -34.15 -11.15
N LYS A 536 19.62 -34.93 -12.13
CA LYS A 536 20.37 -36.06 -12.70
C LYS A 536 21.64 -35.61 -13.42
N ASP A 537 21.55 -34.58 -14.24
CA ASP A 537 22.67 -34.11 -15.07
C ASP A 537 23.72 -33.32 -14.25
N SER A 538 23.29 -32.59 -13.22
CA SER A 538 24.16 -31.76 -12.37
C SER A 538 24.73 -32.48 -11.15
N GLY A 539 24.15 -33.63 -10.78
CA GLY A 539 24.49 -34.35 -9.54
C GLY A 539 24.00 -33.68 -8.25
N VAL A 540 23.21 -32.60 -8.35
CA VAL A 540 22.64 -31.87 -7.22
C VAL A 540 21.23 -32.39 -6.94
N ALA A 541 21.06 -33.11 -5.83
CA ALA A 541 19.77 -33.70 -5.43
C ALA A 541 18.90 -32.78 -4.55
N GLU A 542 19.27 -31.50 -4.40
CA GLU A 542 18.49 -30.54 -3.61
C GLU A 542 17.20 -30.13 -4.33
N ALA A 543 16.08 -30.17 -3.61
CA ALA A 543 14.80 -29.71 -4.15
C ALA A 543 14.86 -28.20 -4.44
N GLY A 544 14.51 -27.80 -5.67
CA GLY A 544 14.53 -26.41 -6.10
C GLY A 544 15.89 -25.94 -6.63
N ALA A 545 16.84 -26.84 -6.87
CA ALA A 545 18.12 -26.53 -7.49
C ALA A 545 17.96 -25.90 -8.88
N LEU A 546 16.93 -26.26 -9.67
CA LEU A 546 16.63 -25.59 -10.95
C LEU A 546 16.25 -24.12 -10.74
N SER A 547 15.57 -23.79 -9.64
CA SER A 547 15.22 -22.40 -9.28
C SER A 547 16.45 -21.56 -8.96
N ALA A 548 17.56 -22.18 -8.54
CA ALA A 548 18.84 -21.53 -8.32
C ALA A 548 19.74 -21.48 -9.56
N ALA A 549 19.47 -22.32 -10.57
CA ALA A 549 20.26 -22.35 -11.79
C ALA A 549 20.18 -21.05 -12.59
N MET A 550 21.27 -20.72 -13.28
CA MET A 550 21.35 -19.55 -14.18
C MET A 550 20.24 -19.60 -15.24
N PRO A 551 19.63 -18.46 -15.63
CA PRO A 551 18.48 -18.44 -16.52
C PRO A 551 18.68 -19.22 -17.83
N GLY A 552 19.84 -19.13 -18.46
CA GLY A 552 20.13 -19.89 -19.69
C GLY A 552 20.10 -21.40 -19.49
N VAL A 553 20.57 -21.88 -18.33
CA VAL A 553 20.57 -23.30 -17.97
C VAL A 553 19.15 -23.75 -17.67
N SER A 554 18.45 -23.07 -16.76
CA SER A 554 17.08 -23.43 -16.40
C SER A 554 16.14 -23.42 -17.59
N LEU A 555 16.20 -22.39 -18.45
CA LEU A 555 15.39 -22.31 -19.67
C LEU A 555 15.67 -23.49 -20.62
N GLY A 556 16.92 -23.97 -20.69
CA GLY A 556 17.29 -25.16 -21.45
C GLY A 556 16.60 -26.43 -20.94
N TYR A 557 16.58 -26.64 -19.62
CA TYR A 557 15.88 -27.78 -19.01
C TYR A 557 14.36 -27.68 -19.14
N LEU A 558 13.79 -26.48 -18.99
CA LEU A 558 12.37 -26.23 -19.27
C LEU A 558 12.02 -26.57 -20.72
N ALA A 559 12.83 -26.14 -21.68
CA ALA A 559 12.64 -26.47 -23.09
C ALA A 559 12.73 -27.97 -23.36
N ARG A 560 13.70 -28.67 -22.73
CA ARG A 560 13.85 -30.13 -22.84
C ARG A 560 12.63 -30.87 -22.29
N ALA A 561 12.11 -30.45 -21.13
CA ALA A 561 10.89 -31.04 -20.57
C ALA A 561 9.68 -30.85 -21.51
N VAL A 562 9.49 -29.64 -22.06
CA VAL A 562 8.44 -29.38 -23.06
C VAL A 562 8.58 -30.27 -24.28
N VAL A 563 9.78 -30.33 -24.89
CA VAL A 563 10.02 -31.14 -26.09
C VAL A 563 9.79 -32.62 -25.82
N ASN A 564 10.29 -33.16 -24.70
CA ASN A 564 10.07 -34.55 -24.33
C ASN A 564 8.58 -34.86 -24.15
N SER A 565 7.83 -33.97 -23.50
CA SER A 565 6.38 -34.13 -23.32
C SER A 565 5.65 -34.13 -24.67
N VAL A 566 5.98 -33.20 -25.57
CA VAL A 566 5.40 -33.15 -26.93
C VAL A 566 5.72 -34.43 -27.70
N LEU A 567 6.98 -34.87 -27.69
CA LEU A 567 7.41 -36.09 -28.39
C LEU A 567 6.71 -37.34 -27.86
N GLN A 568 6.54 -37.47 -26.53
CA GLN A 568 5.80 -38.58 -25.93
C GLN A 568 4.33 -38.57 -26.33
N THR A 569 3.71 -37.38 -26.42
CA THR A 569 2.32 -37.28 -26.90
C THR A 569 2.17 -37.54 -28.41
N ALA A 570 3.20 -37.27 -29.21
CA ALA A 570 3.23 -37.57 -30.64
C ALA A 570 3.52 -39.06 -30.93
N ALA A 571 4.25 -39.74 -30.03
CA ALA A 571 4.57 -41.17 -30.13
C ALA A 571 3.45 -42.09 -29.60
N ALA A 572 2.43 -41.54 -28.93
CA ALA A 572 1.26 -42.32 -28.53
C ALA A 572 0.44 -42.70 -29.78
N PRO A 573 0.13 -43.99 -30.02
CA PRO A 573 -0.57 -44.41 -31.23
C PRO A 573 -1.92 -43.69 -31.35
N HIS A 574 -2.22 -43.20 -32.56
CA HIS A 574 -3.53 -42.69 -32.95
C HIS A 574 -4.57 -43.83 -32.86
N SER A 575 -5.09 -44.10 -31.66
CA SER A 575 -6.32 -44.86 -31.51
C SER A 575 -7.45 -43.88 -31.18
N GLU A 576 -8.47 -43.91 -32.05
CA GLU A 576 -9.82 -43.36 -31.89
C GLU A 576 -10.02 -41.88 -32.24
N ARG A 577 -10.00 -41.59 -33.55
CA ARG A 577 -11.02 -40.74 -34.18
C ARG A 577 -11.32 -41.24 -35.60
N ALA A 578 -12.28 -42.16 -35.72
CA ALA A 578 -13.09 -42.38 -36.93
C ALA A 578 -14.21 -43.41 -36.67
N ALA A 579 -15.17 -43.08 -35.80
CA ALA A 579 -16.52 -43.66 -35.80
C ALA A 579 -17.40 -42.80 -34.87
N HIS A 580 -18.67 -42.64 -35.22
CA HIS A 580 -19.67 -41.77 -34.57
C HIS A 580 -19.65 -40.30 -35.01
N SER A 581 -19.80 -40.06 -36.31
CA SER A 581 -20.53 -38.90 -36.80
C SER A 581 -21.22 -39.20 -38.13
N HIS A 582 -22.06 -40.24 -38.16
CA HIS A 582 -23.14 -40.36 -39.14
C HIS A 582 -24.29 -41.08 -38.42
N ASP A 583 -25.50 -40.57 -38.60
CA ASP A 583 -26.79 -41.00 -38.02
C ASP A 583 -27.19 -40.39 -36.68
N ALA A 584 -27.60 -39.12 -36.72
CA ALA A 584 -28.77 -38.62 -35.98
C ALA A 584 -29.19 -37.24 -36.52
N CYS A 585 -29.64 -37.21 -37.78
CA CYS A 585 -30.47 -36.11 -38.27
C CYS A 585 -31.62 -36.77 -39.03
N LEU A 586 -32.68 -37.14 -38.32
CA LEU A 586 -34.05 -37.29 -38.82
C LEU A 586 -34.99 -37.64 -37.65
N VAL A 587 -36.04 -36.83 -37.53
CA VAL A 587 -37.28 -37.00 -36.73
C VAL A 587 -37.22 -36.61 -35.24
N GLY A 588 -37.99 -35.56 -34.90
CA GLY A 588 -38.33 -35.14 -33.54
C GLY A 588 -38.55 -33.65 -33.43
#